data_AF-A0A1E8FB30-F1
#
_entry.id   AF-A0A1E8FB30-F1
#
_cell.length_a   1.000
_cell.length_b   1.000
_cell.length_c   1.000
_cell.angle_alpha   90.00
_cell.angle_beta   90.00
_cell.angle_gamma   90.00
#
_symmetry.space_group_name_H-M   'P 1'
#
loop_
_entity.id
_entity.type
_entity.pdbx_description
1 polymer ?
#
loop_
_entity_poly.entity_id
_entity_poly.type
_entity_poly.pdbx_seq_one_letter_code
_entity_poly.pdbx_strand_id
1 'polypeptide(L)'
;METFTEIFATATPVQFVLIGALVLLVWFLPALVALVTNRKQVRLIAMACVPAGFSLIAWSGVMVWAVTGNMLNRFNKKNATE
;
A
#
# COMPACT_ATOMS: atom_id res chain seq x y z
N MET A 1 -0.75 -31.29 -3.20
CA MET A 1 0.61 -30.96 -2.67
C MET A 1 1.66 -31.14 -3.76
N GLU A 2 1.57 -32.22 -4.56
CA GLU A 2 2.54 -32.52 -5.62
C GLU A 2 2.66 -31.44 -6.71
N THR A 3 1.55 -30.83 -7.11
CA THR A 3 1.55 -29.71 -8.07
C THR A 3 2.30 -28.48 -7.56
N PHE A 4 2.16 -28.13 -6.28
CA PHE A 4 2.90 -27.01 -5.69
C PHE A 4 4.39 -27.32 -5.65
N THR A 5 4.78 -28.53 -5.27
CA THR A 5 6.18 -28.94 -5.23
C THR A 5 6.84 -28.93 -6.61
N GLU A 6 6.12 -29.33 -7.65
CA GLU A 6 6.62 -29.25 -9.03
C GLU A 6 6.84 -27.81 -9.50
N ILE A 7 5.90 -26.90 -9.17
CA ILE A 7 6.04 -25.47 -9.49
C ILE A 7 7.25 -24.88 -8.79
N PHE A 8 7.47 -25.18 -7.50
CA PHE A 8 8.65 -24.69 -6.77
C PHE A 8 9.96 -25.32 -7.26
N ALA A 9 9.95 -26.58 -7.70
CA ALA A 9 11.13 -27.26 -8.23
C ALA A 9 11.55 -26.76 -9.62
N THR A 10 10.59 -26.27 -10.40
CA THR A 10 10.82 -25.76 -11.77
C THR A 10 10.96 -24.24 -11.83
N ALA A 11 10.59 -23.52 -10.76
CA ALA A 11 10.69 -22.07 -10.69
C ALA A 11 12.15 -21.59 -10.67
N THR A 12 12.44 -20.65 -11.58
CA THR A 12 13.74 -20.00 -11.67
C THR A 12 13.91 -18.92 -10.58
N PRO A 13 15.15 -18.59 -10.18
CA PRO A 13 15.43 -17.48 -9.25
C PRO A 13 14.81 -16.15 -9.70
N VAL A 14 14.78 -15.90 -11.01
CA VAL A 14 14.19 -14.68 -11.60
C VAL A 14 12.68 -14.62 -11.36
N GLN A 15 11.97 -15.75 -11.47
CA GLN A 15 10.53 -15.81 -11.18
C GLN A 15 10.24 -15.48 -9.72
N PHE A 16 11.06 -15.96 -8.77
CA PHE A 16 10.91 -15.61 -7.36
C PHE A 16 11.11 -14.11 -7.11
N VAL A 17 12.12 -13.51 -7.74
CA VAL A 17 12.36 -12.05 -7.63
C VAL A 17 11.18 -11.26 -8.21
N LEU A 18 10.66 -11.66 -9.38
CA LEU A 18 9.50 -11.01 -10.01
C LEU A 18 8.25 -11.11 -9.15
N ILE A 19 7.96 -12.29 -8.60
CA ILE A 19 6.81 -12.49 -7.70
C ILE A 19 6.98 -11.67 -6.43
N GLY A 20 8.16 -11.69 -5.81
CA GLY A 20 8.46 -10.88 -4.63
C GLY A 20 8.29 -9.38 -4.90
N ALA A 21 8.76 -8.90 -6.05
CA ALA A 21 8.57 -7.52 -6.47
C ALA A 21 7.08 -7.18 -6.67
N LEU A 22 6.30 -8.05 -7.32
CA LEU A 22 4.86 -7.89 -7.49
C LEU A 22 4.13 -7.83 -6.15
N VAL A 23 4.47 -8.72 -5.22
CA VAL A 23 3.89 -8.73 -3.88
C VAL A 23 4.17 -7.40 -3.18
N LEU A 24 5.40 -6.90 -3.21
CA LEU A 24 5.74 -5.59 -2.65
C LEU A 24 4.98 -4.45 -3.34
N LEU A 25 4.83 -4.50 -4.66
CA LEU A 25 4.11 -3.49 -5.43
C LEU A 25 2.63 -3.43 -5.02
N VAL A 26 1.98 -4.59 -4.84
CA VAL A 26 0.61 -4.69 -4.34
C VAL A 26 0.52 -4.27 -2.87
N TRP A 27 1.49 -4.67 -2.03
CA TRP A 27 1.53 -4.33 -0.61
C TRP A 27 1.59 -2.81 -0.39
N PHE A 28 2.40 -2.11 -1.18
CA PHE A 28 2.58 -0.66 -1.15
C PHE A 28 1.72 0.10 -2.17
N LEU A 29 0.74 -0.56 -2.77
CA LEU A 29 -0.16 0.06 -3.75
C LEU A 29 -0.89 1.32 -3.22
N PRO A 30 -1.35 1.37 -1.94
CA PRO A 30 -1.91 2.60 -1.38
C PRO A 30 -0.92 3.77 -1.36
N ALA A 31 0.36 3.51 -1.12
CA ALA A 31 1.40 4.53 -1.13
C ALA A 31 1.66 5.06 -2.56
N LEU A 32 1.55 4.20 -3.57
CA LEU A 32 1.63 4.61 -4.98
C LEU A 32 0.45 5.50 -5.37
N VAL A 33 -0.76 5.18 -4.93
CA VAL A 33 -1.94 6.05 -5.13
C VAL A 33 -1.71 7.41 -4.46
N ALA A 34 -1.23 7.40 -3.21
CA ALA A 34 -0.94 8.62 -2.46
C ALA A 34 0.13 9.50 -3.13
N LEU A 35 1.07 8.93 -3.89
CA LEU A 35 2.10 9.69 -4.62
C LEU A 35 1.49 10.65 -5.65
N VAL A 36 0.32 10.31 -6.19
CA VAL A 36 -0.40 11.12 -7.18
C VAL A 36 -1.39 12.06 -6.49
N THR A 37 -2.18 11.56 -5.54
CA THR A 37 -3.29 12.31 -4.91
C THR A 37 -2.86 13.19 -3.75
N ASN A 38 -1.81 12.80 -3.00
CA ASN A 38 -1.51 13.42 -1.71
C ASN A 38 -0.01 13.39 -1.38
N ARG A 39 0.81 13.95 -2.28
CA ARG A 39 2.29 14.02 -2.20
C ARG A 39 2.85 14.36 -0.82
N LYS A 40 2.15 15.18 -0.03
CA LYS A 40 2.56 15.60 1.32
C LYS A 40 2.40 14.52 2.39
N GLN A 41 1.42 13.64 2.25
CA GLN A 41 1.10 12.57 3.23
C GLN A 41 1.58 11.18 2.81
N VAL A 42 2.16 11.04 1.61
CA VAL A 42 2.75 9.79 1.12
C VAL A 42 3.63 9.12 2.16
N ARG A 43 4.48 9.87 2.85
CA ARG A 43 5.41 9.32 3.85
C ARG A 43 4.67 8.65 5.02
N LEU A 44 3.55 9.24 5.46
CA LEU A 44 2.72 8.67 6.52
C LEU A 44 1.98 7.42 6.02
N ILE A 45 1.43 7.47 4.81
CA ILE A 45 0.74 6.35 4.18
C ILE A 45 1.70 5.17 3.95
N ALA A 46 2.91 5.43 3.47
CA ALA A 46 3.94 4.42 3.27
C ALA A 46 4.37 3.75 4.58
N MET A 47 4.50 4.52 5.67
CA MET A 47 4.75 3.96 7.01
C MET A 47 3.57 3.12 7.50
N ALA A 48 2.34 3.55 7.23
CA ALA A 48 1.13 2.80 7.59
C ALA A 48 0.97 1.51 6.77
N CYS A 49 1.44 1.45 5.53
CA CYS A 49 1.40 0.23 4.70
C CYS A 49 2.18 -0.96 5.30
N VAL A 50 3.24 -0.71 6.07
CA VAL A 50 4.04 -1.79 6.69
C VAL A 50 3.21 -2.62 7.68
N PRO A 51 2.56 -2.03 8.71
CA PRO A 51 1.64 -2.75 9.58
C PRO A 51 0.31 -3.05 8.90
N ALA A 52 -0.18 -2.19 8.00
CA ALA A 52 -1.50 -2.36 7.41
C ALA A 52 -1.58 -3.53 6.43
N GLY A 53 -0.50 -3.89 5.73
CA GLY A 53 -0.56 -5.02 4.80
C GLY A 53 -0.79 -6.37 5.49
N PHE A 54 -0.57 -6.48 6.81
CA PHE A 54 -0.94 -7.67 7.58
C PHE A 54 -2.46 -7.79 7.85
N SER A 55 -3.25 -6.75 7.58
CA SER A 55 -4.69 -6.73 7.81
C SER A 55 -5.44 -6.10 6.65
N LEU A 56 -6.33 -6.85 6.00
CA LEU A 56 -7.16 -6.36 4.89
C LEU A 56 -7.98 -5.11 5.27
N ILE A 57 -8.43 -5.01 6.52
CA ILE A 57 -9.20 -3.86 7.00
C ILE A 57 -8.31 -2.62 7.09
N ALA A 58 -7.12 -2.75 7.67
CA ALA A 58 -6.17 -1.65 7.74
C ALA A 58 -5.70 -1.23 6.33
N TRP A 59 -5.42 -2.21 5.48
CA TRP A 59 -4.99 -1.97 4.11
C TRP A 59 -6.04 -1.20 3.30
N SER A 60 -7.31 -1.60 3.38
CA SER A 60 -8.42 -0.89 2.72
C SER A 60 -8.66 0.52 3.29
N GLY A 61 -8.54 0.71 4.61
CA GLY A 61 -8.60 2.03 5.23
C GLY A 61 -7.51 2.98 4.73
N VAL A 62 -6.27 2.50 4.63
CA VAL A 62 -5.14 3.26 4.08
C VAL A 62 -5.34 3.56 2.58
N MET A 63 -5.95 2.65 1.84
CA MET A 63 -6.31 2.85 0.43
C MET A 63 -7.36 3.98 0.26
N VAL A 64 -8.42 3.96 1.06
CA VAL A 64 -9.43 5.05 1.07
C VAL A 64 -8.79 6.38 1.48
N TRP A 65 -7.89 6.35 2.47
CA TRP A 65 -7.15 7.54 2.89
C TRP A 65 -6.22 8.07 1.80
N ALA A 66 -5.57 7.17 1.05
CA ALA A 66 -4.75 7.54 -0.11
C ALA A 66 -5.57 8.23 -1.20
N VAL A 67 -6.79 7.76 -1.48
CA VAL A 67 -7.68 8.37 -2.50
C VAL A 67 -8.30 9.69 -2.01
N THR A 68 -8.87 9.69 -0.79
CA THR A 68 -9.58 10.85 -0.21
C THR A 68 -8.62 11.99 0.13
N GLY A 69 -7.38 11.63 0.47
CA GLY A 69 -6.32 12.56 0.76
C GLY A 69 -6.52 13.38 2.03
N ASN A 70 -5.96 14.60 2.04
CA ASN A 70 -5.91 15.46 3.22
C ASN A 70 -7.17 16.32 3.43
N MET A 71 -8.34 15.84 3.00
CA MET A 71 -9.61 16.55 3.16
C MET A 71 -9.84 16.92 4.64
N LEU A 72 -9.47 16.04 5.56
CA LEU A 72 -9.61 16.25 7.00
C LEU A 72 -8.77 17.44 7.54
N ASN A 73 -7.49 17.61 7.15
CA ASN A 73 -6.76 18.81 7.59
C ASN A 73 -7.30 20.09 6.97
N ARG A 74 -7.89 20.04 5.77
CA ARG A 74 -8.48 21.23 5.15
C ARG A 74 -9.69 21.71 5.95
N PHE A 75 -10.51 20.79 6.46
CA PHE A 75 -11.59 21.12 7.39
C PHE A 75 -11.06 21.67 8.72
N ASN A 76 -10.09 21.00 9.35
CA ASN A 76 -9.56 21.44 10.64
C ASN A 76 -8.84 22.80 10.58
N LYS A 77 -8.14 23.09 9.47
CA LYS A 77 -7.44 24.38 9.31
C LYS A 77 -8.42 25.54 9.09
N LYS A 78 -9.59 25.28 8.49
CA LYS A 78 -10.61 26.29 8.27
C LYS A 78 -11.24 26.74 9.60
N ASN A 79 -11.58 25.77 10.46
CA ASN A 79 -12.19 26.03 11.77
C ASN A 79 -11.23 26.70 12.78
N ALA A 80 -9.91 26.59 12.59
CA ALA A 80 -8.92 27.21 13.47
C ALA A 80 -8.64 28.70 13.13
N THR A 81 -9.21 29.20 12.02
CA THR A 81 -9.03 30.59 11.56
C THR A 81 -10.33 31.41 11.64
N GLU A 82 -11.41 30.81 12.17
CA GLU A 82 -12.70 31.46 12.46
C GLU A 82 -12.82 31.81 13.94
#